data_AF-A0A7W5Q861-F1
#
_entry.id   AF-A0A7W5Q861-F1
#
_cell.length_a   1.000
_cell.length_b   1.000
_cell.length_c   1.000
_cell.angle_alpha   90.00
_cell.angle_beta   90.00
_cell.angle_gamma   90.00
#
_symmetry.space_group_name_H-M   'P 1'
#
loop_
_entity.id
_entity.type
_entity.pdbx_description
1 polymer ?
#
loop_
_entity_poly.entity_id
_entity_poly.type
_entity_poly.pdbx_seq_one_letter_code
_entity_poly.pdbx_strand_id
1 'polypeptide(L)'
;MSSTEDPKLPRDVARRHFLGVTAAAGARIAGLAVLAAAISSSPASAMGHRWGRGGSGGHGGWWGGHGGTHGSRPDGASGSGGANCFLRGTAILTDCGEKPVEDLRIGDCVALPDGSVRSIRWVGRQTFKKSSARWLEGVVPVRISRHALDSRTPHSDLYLSPDHALLLNGVLIRVKHLVNGTTIAPVIPADDAPLEYYAVLLDTHEAILAEGAAAESFRLLDNSDEAFSNFAEYKRIYGEKPTAMTSYAPVLGEEGGWKHLKALLLLAVSPLVPMRDPLGDACEKINAQAKELSF
;
A
#
# COMPACT_ATOMS: atom_id res chain seq x y z
N MET A 1 -58.43 17.86 -44.86
CA MET A 1 -57.92 18.07 -46.23
C MET A 1 -57.47 19.51 -46.36
N SER A 2 -56.17 19.77 -46.22
CA SER A 2 -55.46 20.81 -46.97
C SER A 2 -53.97 20.51 -46.83
N SER A 3 -53.37 20.20 -47.97
CA SER A 3 -51.96 19.89 -48.16
C SER A 3 -51.21 21.17 -48.57
N THR A 4 -49.89 21.01 -48.73
CA THR A 4 -48.90 21.84 -49.43
C THR A 4 -48.28 22.98 -48.63
N GLU A 5 -46.96 23.18 -48.57
CA GLU A 5 -45.79 22.49 -49.15
C GLU A 5 -44.55 23.10 -48.47
N ASP A 6 -43.50 22.32 -48.28
CA ASP A 6 -42.12 22.75 -48.00
C ASP A 6 -41.41 22.91 -49.35
N PRO A 7 -40.60 23.95 -49.62
CA PRO A 7 -39.14 23.77 -49.49
C PRO A 7 -38.34 25.08 -49.25
N LYS A 8 -37.23 25.00 -48.51
CA LYS A 8 -35.88 25.52 -48.91
C LYS A 8 -34.89 25.57 -47.74
N LEU A 9 -33.84 24.76 -47.84
CA LEU A 9 -32.48 25.01 -47.34
C LEU A 9 -31.64 25.51 -48.54
N PRO A 10 -30.50 26.23 -48.41
CA PRO A 10 -29.38 25.79 -47.56
C PRO A 10 -28.35 26.85 -47.04
N ARG A 11 -27.35 26.31 -46.31
CA ARG A 11 -25.97 26.78 -46.04
C ARG A 11 -25.69 27.81 -44.92
N ASP A 12 -25.31 27.25 -43.77
CA ASP A 12 -23.96 27.31 -43.18
C ASP A 12 -23.30 28.70 -42.99
N VAL A 13 -23.25 29.19 -41.74
CA VAL A 13 -22.06 29.84 -41.14
C VAL A 13 -22.13 29.73 -39.61
N ALA A 14 -21.06 29.16 -39.04
CA ALA A 14 -20.74 29.04 -37.63
C ALA A 14 -20.77 30.34 -36.82
N ARG A 15 -21.19 30.27 -35.54
CA ARG A 15 -20.54 30.97 -34.41
C ARG A 15 -21.06 30.50 -33.05
N ARG A 16 -20.21 29.71 -32.39
CA ARG A 16 -19.78 29.81 -30.98
C ARG A 16 -20.81 30.33 -29.97
N HIS A 17 -21.33 29.43 -29.15
CA HIS A 17 -21.67 29.74 -27.76
C HIS A 17 -20.80 28.88 -26.83
N PHE A 18 -19.78 29.53 -26.28
CA PHE A 18 -19.00 29.09 -25.12
C PHE A 18 -19.75 29.57 -23.87
N LEU A 19 -20.33 28.63 -23.13
CA LEU A 19 -20.86 28.78 -21.76
C LEU A 19 -20.65 27.37 -21.18
N GLY A 20 -19.77 27.09 -20.23
CA GLY A 20 -19.40 27.83 -19.03
C GLY A 20 -19.49 26.82 -17.90
N VAL A 21 -18.51 25.92 -17.78
CA VAL A 21 -18.41 25.01 -16.62
C VAL A 21 -17.53 25.71 -15.60
N THR A 22 -18.20 26.25 -14.59
CA THR A 22 -17.65 26.89 -13.41
C THR A 22 -16.73 25.95 -12.63
N ALA A 23 -15.53 26.46 -12.33
CA ALA A 23 -14.65 25.92 -11.31
C ALA A 23 -15.34 25.98 -9.94
N ALA A 24 -15.48 24.83 -9.27
CA ALA A 24 -15.73 24.78 -7.84
C ALA A 24 -14.41 24.42 -7.15
N ALA A 25 -13.61 25.45 -6.85
CA ALA A 25 -12.51 25.36 -5.92
C ALA A 25 -13.08 25.31 -4.49
N GLY A 26 -13.34 24.11 -3.98
CA GLY A 26 -13.70 23.88 -2.59
C GLY A 26 -12.48 23.50 -1.77
N ALA A 27 -11.79 24.48 -1.20
CA ALA A 27 -10.78 24.24 -0.18
C ALA A 27 -11.47 23.71 1.09
N ARG A 28 -11.26 22.43 1.43
CA ARG A 28 -11.53 21.95 2.79
C ARG A 28 -10.24 21.97 3.58
N ILE A 29 -10.07 23.05 4.34
CA ILE A 29 -9.15 23.08 5.47
C ILE A 29 -9.72 22.10 6.50
N ALA A 30 -9.17 20.89 6.56
CA ALA A 30 -9.47 19.96 7.64
C ALA A 30 -8.78 20.50 8.90
N GLY A 31 -9.59 20.97 9.85
CA GLY A 31 -9.14 21.27 11.20
C GLY A 31 -8.60 19.99 11.85
N LEU A 32 -7.35 20.03 12.30
CA LEU A 32 -6.76 19.01 13.16
C LEU A 32 -7.56 18.94 14.47
N ALA A 33 -8.49 17.99 14.56
CA ALA A 33 -9.07 17.59 15.83
C ALA A 33 -8.04 16.70 16.55
N VAL A 34 -7.30 17.30 17.48
CA VAL A 34 -6.45 16.57 18.41
C VAL A 34 -7.36 15.83 19.39
N LEU A 35 -7.67 14.57 19.09
CA LEU A 35 -8.18 13.63 20.08
C LEU A 35 -6.99 13.14 20.91
N ALA A 36 -6.63 13.91 21.94
CA ALA A 36 -5.75 13.44 22.99
C ALA A 36 -6.53 12.47 23.89
N ALA A 37 -6.73 11.24 23.42
CA ALA A 37 -7.12 10.14 24.28
C ALA A 37 -5.85 9.67 25.02
N ALA A 38 -5.69 10.12 26.27
CA ALA A 38 -4.73 9.52 27.19
C ALA A 38 -5.26 8.14 27.59
N ILE A 39 -5.09 7.17 26.71
CA ILE A 39 -5.31 5.77 27.02
C ILE A 39 -3.98 5.25 27.52
N SER A 40 -3.95 4.80 28.77
CA SER A 40 -2.84 4.03 29.31
C SER A 40 -2.86 2.65 28.65
N SER A 41 -2.53 2.59 27.35
CA SER A 41 -2.22 1.33 26.68
C SER A 41 -0.87 0.87 27.21
N SER A 42 -0.83 -0.35 27.74
CA SER A 42 0.45 -1.06 27.85
C SER A 42 1.10 -1.01 26.47
N PRO A 43 2.41 -0.71 26.36
CA PRO A 43 3.07 -0.75 25.07
C PRO A 43 2.85 -2.14 24.50
N ALA A 44 2.12 -2.24 23.39
CA ALA A 44 2.13 -3.44 22.57
C ALA A 44 3.58 -3.62 22.15
N SER A 45 4.31 -4.47 22.87
CA SER A 45 5.63 -4.88 22.48
C SER A 45 5.43 -5.79 21.27
N ALA A 46 5.38 -5.22 20.07
CA ALA A 46 5.77 -5.93 18.85
C ALA A 46 7.03 -6.71 19.23
N MET A 47 6.97 -8.05 19.24
CA MET A 47 7.88 -8.93 19.97
C MET A 47 9.32 -8.37 19.96
N GLY A 48 9.70 -7.75 21.08
CA GLY A 48 11.00 -7.12 21.33
C GLY A 48 12.09 -8.17 21.53
N HIS A 49 12.13 -9.17 20.67
CA HIS A 49 13.30 -10.01 20.53
C HIS A 49 14.30 -9.27 19.65
N ARG A 50 15.56 -9.59 19.86
CA ARG A 50 16.70 -8.81 19.43
C ARG A 50 16.95 -9.06 17.93
N TRP A 51 16.17 -8.41 17.05
CA TRP A 51 16.35 -8.54 15.60
C TRP A 51 17.60 -7.75 15.20
N GLY A 52 18.75 -8.45 15.12
CA GLY A 52 19.98 -7.96 14.50
C GLY A 52 20.80 -6.94 15.30
N ARG A 53 21.42 -7.36 16.41
CA ARG A 53 22.65 -6.71 16.92
C ARG A 53 23.78 -7.73 16.95
N GLY A 54 24.43 -7.93 15.80
CA GLY A 54 25.60 -8.79 15.68
C GLY A 54 26.25 -8.71 14.30
N GLY A 55 27.46 -8.15 14.24
CA GLY A 55 28.42 -8.39 13.16
C GLY A 55 28.60 -7.27 12.14
N SER A 56 29.43 -6.28 12.48
CA SER A 56 30.14 -5.44 11.51
C SER A 56 31.04 -6.31 10.62
N GLY A 57 30.88 -6.24 9.29
CA GLY A 57 31.87 -6.77 8.36
C GLY A 57 31.42 -6.85 6.91
N GLY A 58 31.96 -5.97 6.06
CA GLY A 58 32.37 -6.32 4.69
C GLY A 58 31.36 -6.16 3.54
N HIS A 59 31.53 -5.05 2.81
CA HIS A 59 31.49 -4.90 1.33
C HIS A 59 30.50 -5.70 0.46
N GLY A 60 29.77 -4.96 -0.39
CA GLY A 60 29.48 -5.38 -1.76
C GLY A 60 28.05 -5.13 -2.23
N GLY A 61 27.78 -3.94 -2.77
CA GLY A 61 26.58 -3.69 -3.55
C GLY A 61 26.64 -4.45 -4.88
N TRP A 62 25.59 -5.21 -5.19
CA TRP A 62 25.36 -5.73 -6.54
C TRP A 62 23.86 -5.93 -6.79
N TRP A 63 23.16 -4.83 -7.05
CA TRP A 63 21.86 -4.85 -7.73
C TRP A 63 22.13 -4.53 -9.20
N GLY A 64 22.56 -5.54 -9.94
CA GLY A 64 22.83 -5.46 -11.38
C GLY A 64 21.99 -6.51 -12.11
N GLY A 65 21.05 -6.06 -12.94
CA GLY A 65 20.21 -6.92 -13.74
C GLY A 65 20.99 -7.63 -14.86
N HIS A 66 20.59 -8.86 -15.17
CA HIS A 66 20.85 -9.50 -16.45
C HIS A 66 19.69 -10.43 -16.83
N GLY A 67 19.18 -10.23 -18.05
CA GLY A 67 18.25 -11.13 -18.71
C GLY A 67 18.95 -12.38 -19.25
N GLY A 68 18.17 -13.46 -19.40
CA GLY A 68 18.57 -14.71 -20.01
C GLY A 68 17.43 -15.72 -20.01
N THR A 69 17.16 -16.29 -21.18
CA THR A 69 15.95 -16.96 -21.65
C THR A 69 15.83 -18.47 -21.37
N HIS A 70 14.56 -18.92 -21.35
CA HIS A 70 13.98 -20.24 -21.64
C HIS A 70 14.32 -21.48 -20.78
N GLY A 71 13.29 -21.93 -20.05
CA GLY A 71 13.11 -23.30 -19.58
C GLY A 71 11.63 -23.55 -19.27
N SER A 72 10.91 -24.15 -20.21
CA SER A 72 9.48 -24.45 -20.13
C SER A 72 9.16 -25.34 -18.91
N ARG A 73 8.25 -24.88 -18.06
CA ARG A 73 7.61 -25.63 -16.96
C ARG A 73 6.10 -25.40 -17.03
N PRO A 74 5.28 -26.40 -16.66
CA PRO A 74 3.87 -26.45 -16.99
C PRO A 74 3.08 -25.33 -16.29
N ASP A 75 2.11 -24.82 -17.03
CA ASP A 75 1.34 -23.63 -16.73
C ASP A 75 0.38 -23.87 -15.55
N GLY A 76 0.61 -23.14 -14.46
CA GLY A 76 -0.24 -23.14 -13.27
C GLY A 76 0.49 -22.53 -12.08
N ALA A 77 0.08 -21.33 -11.66
CA ALA A 77 0.67 -20.49 -10.61
C ALA A 77 1.94 -19.70 -10.98
N SER A 78 1.87 -18.91 -12.07
CA SER A 78 2.66 -17.68 -12.19
C SER A 78 1.77 -16.48 -11.86
N GLY A 79 1.32 -16.42 -10.61
CA GLY A 79 0.82 -15.19 -10.00
C GLY A 79 1.91 -14.68 -9.07
N SER A 80 2.41 -13.47 -9.30
CA SER A 80 3.28 -12.73 -8.38
C SER A 80 2.52 -12.44 -7.08
N GLY A 81 2.29 -13.46 -6.27
CA GLY A 81 1.52 -13.41 -5.02
C GLY A 81 2.44 -13.29 -3.81
N GLY A 82 3.34 -12.29 -3.82
CA GLY A 82 3.91 -11.79 -2.57
C GLY A 82 2.76 -11.14 -1.84
N ALA A 83 2.28 -11.75 -0.76
CA ALA A 83 1.09 -11.25 -0.09
C ALA A 83 1.37 -9.88 0.54
N ASN A 84 0.48 -8.92 0.31
CA ASN A 84 0.54 -7.58 0.92
C ASN A 84 0.07 -7.71 2.37
N CYS A 85 1.01 -7.88 3.30
CA CYS A 85 0.69 -8.25 4.66
C CYS A 85 1.47 -7.47 5.71
N PHE A 86 0.82 -7.28 6.85
CA PHE A 86 1.40 -6.79 8.10
C PHE A 86 2.04 -7.95 8.85
N LEU A 87 3.22 -7.74 9.41
CA LEU A 87 3.81 -8.74 10.30
C LEU A 87 3.03 -8.77 11.63
N ARG A 88 2.94 -9.95 12.25
CA ARG A 88 2.42 -10.13 13.61
C ARG A 88 2.97 -9.06 14.58
N GLY A 89 2.09 -8.52 15.41
CA GLY A 89 2.40 -7.48 16.38
C GLY A 89 2.28 -6.05 15.85
N THR A 90 2.08 -5.87 14.54
CA THR A 90 1.82 -4.53 13.97
C THR A 90 0.52 -3.97 14.54
N ALA A 91 0.58 -2.80 15.16
CA ALA A 91 -0.58 -2.10 15.68
C ALA A 91 -1.34 -1.39 14.56
N ILE A 92 -2.64 -1.69 14.46
CA ILE A 92 -3.58 -1.03 13.54
C ILE A 92 -4.49 -0.12 14.35
N LEU A 93 -4.65 1.13 13.92
CA LEU A 93 -5.54 2.07 14.58
C LEU A 93 -7.01 1.70 14.31
N THR A 94 -7.75 1.47 15.38
CA THR A 94 -9.20 1.23 15.37
C THR A 94 -9.93 2.40 16.01
N ASP A 95 -11.26 2.41 15.91
CA ASP A 95 -12.13 3.35 16.63
C ASP A 95 -12.04 3.25 18.16
N CYS A 96 -11.53 2.12 18.66
CA CYS A 96 -11.29 1.85 20.07
C CYS A 96 -9.82 2.02 20.49
N GLY A 97 -8.98 2.59 19.63
CA GLY A 97 -7.54 2.72 19.83
C GLY A 97 -6.73 1.68 19.03
N GLU A 98 -5.44 1.59 19.30
CA GLU A 98 -4.56 0.69 18.56
C GLU A 98 -4.70 -0.77 19.02
N LYS A 99 -4.73 -1.68 18.05
CA LYS A 99 -4.84 -3.11 18.30
C LYS A 99 -3.84 -3.89 17.43
N PRO A 100 -3.14 -4.89 17.97
CA PRO A 100 -2.30 -5.78 17.16
C PRO A 100 -3.11 -6.42 16.03
N VAL A 101 -2.53 -6.54 14.85
CA VAL A 101 -3.20 -7.05 13.65
C VAL A 101 -3.76 -8.46 13.85
N GLU A 102 -3.11 -9.30 14.65
CA GLU A 102 -3.57 -10.66 14.97
C GLU A 102 -4.82 -10.71 15.87
N ASP A 103 -5.14 -9.61 16.56
CA ASP A 103 -6.28 -9.51 17.48
C ASP A 103 -7.50 -8.84 16.83
N LEU A 104 -7.36 -8.37 15.58
CA LEU A 104 -8.45 -7.80 14.79
C LEU A 104 -9.48 -8.87 14.41
N ARG A 105 -10.75 -8.47 14.40
CA ARG A 105 -11.87 -9.35 14.08
C ARG A 105 -12.78 -8.74 13.02
N ILE A 106 -13.54 -9.60 12.34
CA ILE A 106 -14.62 -9.16 11.44
C ILE A 106 -15.58 -8.26 12.23
N GLY A 107 -15.89 -7.10 11.66
CA GLY A 107 -16.74 -6.08 12.28
C GLY A 107 -15.99 -5.01 13.09
N ASP A 108 -14.74 -5.25 13.50
CA ASP A 108 -13.90 -4.19 14.09
C ASP A 108 -13.75 -3.03 13.08
N CYS A 109 -13.70 -1.79 13.55
CA CYS A 109 -13.62 -0.61 12.68
C CYS A 109 -12.20 -0.02 12.70
N VAL A 110 -11.53 0.00 11.54
CA VAL A 110 -10.18 0.57 11.38
C VAL A 110 -10.25 2.01 10.90
N ALA A 111 -9.31 2.84 11.34
CA ALA A 111 -9.21 4.24 10.96
C ALA A 111 -8.46 4.44 9.64
N LEU A 112 -8.97 5.38 8.84
CA LEU A 112 -8.41 5.79 7.56
C LEU A 112 -7.69 7.14 7.71
N PRO A 113 -6.77 7.50 6.78
CA PRO A 113 -6.05 8.78 6.83
C PRO A 113 -6.93 10.03 6.83
N ASP A 114 -8.16 9.94 6.32
CA ASP A 114 -9.14 11.04 6.31
C ASP A 114 -9.92 11.19 7.63
N GLY A 115 -9.65 10.32 8.62
CA GLY A 115 -10.32 10.28 9.91
C GLY A 115 -11.64 9.50 9.91
N SER A 116 -12.09 9.00 8.77
CA SER A 116 -13.22 8.07 8.72
C SER A 116 -12.80 6.67 9.17
N VAL A 117 -13.79 5.81 9.42
CA VAL A 117 -13.57 4.41 9.80
C VAL A 117 -14.26 3.46 8.82
N ARG A 118 -13.75 2.23 8.72
CA ARG A 118 -14.36 1.15 7.92
C ARG A 118 -14.32 -0.16 8.68
N SER A 119 -15.38 -0.95 8.58
CA SER A 119 -15.46 -2.27 9.21
C SER A 119 -14.63 -3.29 8.46
N ILE A 120 -13.92 -4.13 9.20
CA ILE A 120 -13.18 -5.27 8.67
C ILE A 120 -14.16 -6.33 8.17
N ARG A 121 -14.01 -6.73 6.91
CA ARG A 121 -14.73 -7.86 6.31
C ARG A 121 -14.07 -9.19 6.62
N TRP A 122 -12.75 -9.23 6.67
CA TRP A 122 -11.97 -10.44 6.91
C TRP A 122 -10.53 -10.12 7.28
N VAL A 123 -9.89 -11.01 8.03
CA VAL A 123 -8.46 -10.95 8.33
C VAL A 123 -7.82 -12.24 7.81
N GLY A 124 -7.07 -12.13 6.72
CA GLY A 124 -6.32 -13.24 6.15
C GLY A 124 -5.04 -13.48 6.93
N ARG A 125 -4.66 -14.74 7.14
CA ARG A 125 -3.41 -15.13 7.82
C ARG A 125 -2.55 -16.03 6.95
N GLN A 126 -1.25 -15.76 6.93
CA GLN A 126 -0.23 -16.64 6.36
C GLN A 126 0.89 -16.90 7.35
N THR A 127 1.46 -18.10 7.28
CA THR A 127 2.61 -18.47 8.10
C THR A 127 3.69 -19.03 7.19
N PHE A 128 4.87 -18.43 7.22
CA PHE A 128 6.02 -18.89 6.48
C PHE A 128 7.04 -19.47 7.44
N LYS A 129 7.45 -20.70 7.17
CA LYS A 129 8.55 -21.35 7.88
C LYS A 129 9.79 -21.32 7.00
N LYS A 130 10.95 -21.19 7.63
CA LYS A 130 12.22 -21.34 6.95
C LYS A 130 12.34 -22.77 6.44
N SER A 131 12.31 -22.96 5.12
CA SER A 131 12.34 -24.28 4.48
C SER A 131 13.76 -24.72 4.06
N SER A 132 14.78 -23.88 4.27
CA SER A 132 16.17 -24.14 3.85
C SER A 132 17.19 -23.35 4.71
N ALA A 133 18.46 -23.34 4.34
CA ALA A 133 19.48 -22.48 4.98
C ALA A 133 19.17 -20.96 4.88
N ARG A 134 18.25 -20.55 3.99
CA ARG A 134 17.86 -19.16 3.77
C ARG A 134 16.34 -18.97 3.72
N TRP A 135 15.91 -17.75 4.06
CA TRP A 135 14.54 -17.30 3.83
C TRP A 135 14.31 -17.01 2.34
N LEU A 136 13.06 -17.15 1.90
CA LEU A 136 12.65 -16.69 0.57
C LEU A 136 12.62 -15.16 0.56
N GLU A 137 13.30 -14.53 -0.40
CA GLU A 137 13.45 -13.08 -0.46
C GLU A 137 12.11 -12.33 -0.49
N GLY A 138 11.12 -12.85 -1.21
CA GLY A 138 9.76 -12.27 -1.28
C GLY A 138 8.95 -12.37 0.03
N VAL A 139 9.49 -12.99 1.07
CA VAL A 139 8.83 -13.19 2.38
C VAL A 139 9.55 -12.47 3.52
N VAL A 140 10.85 -12.15 3.34
CA VAL A 140 11.65 -11.47 4.37
C VAL A 140 11.01 -10.10 4.68
N PRO A 141 10.67 -9.81 5.95
CA PRO A 141 10.06 -8.53 6.30
C PRO A 141 10.98 -7.36 5.97
N VAL A 142 10.38 -6.27 5.50
CA VAL A 142 11.04 -4.95 5.42
C VAL A 142 10.65 -4.19 6.68
N ARG A 143 11.65 -3.78 7.46
CA ARG A 143 11.46 -2.86 8.58
C ARG A 143 11.47 -1.43 8.05
N ILE A 144 10.49 -0.66 8.47
CA ILE A 144 10.42 0.79 8.39
C ILE A 144 10.61 1.30 9.81
N SER A 145 11.79 1.84 10.10
CA SER A 145 12.12 2.32 11.43
C SER A 145 11.19 3.45 11.87
N ARG A 146 10.99 3.56 13.19
CA ARG A 146 10.33 4.70 13.81
C ARG A 146 10.85 6.02 13.23
N HIS A 147 9.93 6.88 12.83
CA HIS A 147 10.17 8.19 12.22
C HIS A 147 10.91 8.15 10.86
N ALA A 148 10.93 7.02 10.15
CA ALA A 148 11.63 6.93 8.86
C ALA A 148 10.92 7.68 7.71
N LEU A 149 9.62 7.90 7.79
CA LEU A 149 8.81 8.54 6.73
C LEU A 149 8.68 10.06 6.92
N ASP A 150 8.71 10.49 8.18
CA ASP A 150 8.79 11.87 8.63
C ASP A 150 9.13 11.94 10.13
N SER A 151 9.20 13.14 10.69
CA SER A 151 9.48 13.41 12.12
C SER A 151 8.70 12.61 13.17
N ARG A 152 7.56 11.99 12.82
CA ARG A 152 6.64 11.30 13.72
C ARG A 152 6.17 9.93 13.21
N THR A 153 6.41 9.60 11.94
CA THR A 153 5.82 8.43 11.27
C THR A 153 6.87 7.46 10.72
N PRO A 154 6.73 6.14 10.94
CA PRO A 154 5.82 5.52 11.91
C PRO A 154 6.20 5.89 13.36
N HIS A 155 5.28 5.80 14.33
CA HIS A 155 5.60 6.10 15.73
C HIS A 155 6.29 4.95 16.47
N SER A 156 6.32 3.75 15.87
CA SER A 156 7.08 2.57 16.26
C SER A 156 7.76 1.96 15.02
N ASP A 157 8.61 0.96 15.19
CA ASP A 157 9.14 0.20 14.04
C ASP A 157 7.98 -0.60 13.39
N LEU A 158 7.76 -0.38 12.10
CA LEU A 158 6.73 -1.05 11.31
C LEU A 158 7.36 -2.13 10.43
N TYR A 159 6.75 -3.32 10.40
CA TYR A 159 7.27 -4.47 9.65
C TYR A 159 6.24 -4.96 8.64
N LEU A 160 6.59 -4.88 7.36
CA LEU A 160 5.70 -5.24 6.25
C LEU A 160 6.36 -6.27 5.33
N SER A 161 5.55 -7.04 4.62
CA SER A 161 6.06 -7.86 3.52
C SER A 161 6.59 -6.97 2.37
N PRO A 162 7.55 -7.44 1.54
CA PRO A 162 8.21 -6.59 0.54
C PRO A 162 7.27 -5.93 -0.48
N ASP A 163 6.17 -6.60 -0.83
CA ASP A 163 5.20 -6.11 -1.82
C ASP A 163 4.07 -5.24 -1.24
N HIS A 164 3.97 -5.12 0.08
CA HIS A 164 3.01 -4.24 0.74
C HIS A 164 3.28 -2.76 0.39
N ALA A 165 2.24 -2.00 0.09
CA ALA A 165 2.37 -0.58 -0.23
C ALA A 165 2.05 0.38 0.92
N LEU A 166 2.86 1.43 1.02
CA LEU A 166 2.57 2.63 1.82
C LEU A 166 1.92 3.70 0.92
N LEU A 167 0.94 4.41 1.47
CA LEU A 167 0.36 5.58 0.81
C LEU A 167 1.25 6.81 1.08
N LEU A 168 2.04 7.20 0.09
CA LEU A 168 2.94 8.35 0.16
C LEU A 168 2.59 9.31 -0.98
N ASN A 169 2.42 10.60 -0.66
CA ASN A 169 2.13 11.64 -1.66
C ASN A 169 0.93 11.30 -2.59
N GLY A 170 -0.08 10.60 -2.06
CA GLY A 170 -1.29 10.21 -2.81
C GLY A 170 -1.12 9.00 -3.74
N VAL A 171 0.00 8.29 -3.68
CA VAL A 171 0.24 7.06 -4.44
C VAL A 171 0.64 5.91 -3.51
N LEU A 172 0.32 4.69 -3.91
CA LEU A 172 0.74 3.48 -3.22
C LEU A 172 2.12 3.05 -3.73
N ILE A 173 3.10 2.99 -2.84
CA ILE A 173 4.48 2.61 -3.14
C ILE A 173 4.85 1.37 -2.35
N ARG A 174 5.21 0.29 -3.05
CA ARG A 174 5.64 -0.96 -2.40
C ARG A 174 6.92 -0.73 -1.59
N VAL A 175 6.97 -1.25 -0.36
CA VAL A 175 8.08 -0.99 0.56
C VAL A 175 9.43 -1.48 0.05
N LYS A 176 9.48 -2.55 -0.77
CA LYS A 176 10.73 -2.97 -1.43
C LYS A 176 11.38 -1.89 -2.29
N HIS A 177 10.60 -0.95 -2.83
CA HIS A 177 11.11 0.17 -3.63
C HIS A 177 11.62 1.34 -2.78
N LEU A 178 11.33 1.34 -1.47
CA LEU A 178 11.73 2.37 -0.51
C LEU A 178 12.97 1.98 0.30
N VAL A 179 13.54 0.78 0.07
CA VAL A 179 14.71 0.28 0.80
C VAL A 179 15.92 1.17 0.56
N ASN A 180 16.46 1.73 1.63
CA ASN A 180 17.67 2.56 1.63
C ASN A 180 18.84 1.93 2.41
N GLY A 181 18.64 0.74 2.98
CA GLY A 181 19.67 -0.01 3.71
C GLY A 181 19.95 0.50 5.13
N THR A 182 19.21 1.52 5.61
CA THR A 182 19.37 2.08 6.95
C THR A 182 18.02 2.10 7.68
N THR A 183 17.24 3.17 7.53
CA THR A 183 15.92 3.34 8.18
C THR A 183 14.84 2.48 7.54
N ILE A 184 14.99 2.12 6.26
CA ILE A 184 14.14 1.14 5.60
C ILE A 184 15.02 0.03 5.04
N ALA A 185 14.90 -1.16 5.61
CA ALA A 185 15.77 -2.28 5.28
C ALA A 185 15.09 -3.64 5.51
N PRO A 186 15.42 -4.67 4.71
CA PRO A 186 15.05 -6.04 5.02
C PRO A 186 15.63 -6.46 6.36
N VAL A 187 14.86 -7.19 7.17
CA VAL A 187 15.32 -7.73 8.45
C VAL A 187 15.07 -9.23 8.48
N ILE A 188 16.16 -9.97 8.68
CA ILE A 188 16.11 -11.43 8.81
C ILE A 188 15.79 -11.76 10.27
N PRO A 189 14.79 -12.62 10.53
CA PRO A 189 14.55 -13.14 11.87
C PRO A 189 15.81 -13.75 12.48
N ALA A 190 16.11 -13.41 13.74
CA ALA A 190 17.31 -13.90 14.43
C ALA A 190 17.29 -15.42 14.66
N ASP A 191 16.09 -15.99 14.75
CA ASP A 191 15.86 -17.42 14.98
C ASP A 191 15.11 -18.05 13.80
N ASP A 192 14.99 -19.38 13.80
CA ASP A 192 14.14 -20.13 12.86
C ASP A 192 12.64 -20.00 13.18
N ALA A 193 12.24 -18.93 13.88
CA ALA A 193 10.86 -18.62 14.21
C ALA A 193 10.04 -18.41 12.93
N PRO A 194 8.80 -18.92 12.87
CA PRO A 194 7.92 -18.69 11.74
C PRO A 194 7.57 -17.21 11.60
N LEU A 195 7.47 -16.74 10.37
CA LEU A 195 6.92 -15.43 10.04
C LEU A 195 5.40 -15.55 9.91
N GLU A 196 4.68 -14.82 10.75
CA GLU A 196 3.22 -14.75 10.70
C GLU A 196 2.79 -13.40 10.14
N TYR A 197 2.06 -13.45 9.04
CA TYR A 197 1.62 -12.30 8.27
C TYR A 197 0.10 -12.24 8.23
N TYR A 198 -0.44 -11.03 8.27
CA TYR A 198 -1.86 -10.75 8.30
C TYR A 198 -2.25 -9.73 7.23
N ALA A 199 -3.38 -9.93 6.57
CA ALA A 199 -3.95 -9.00 5.61
C ALA A 199 -5.36 -8.60 6.05
N VAL A 200 -5.65 -7.29 6.05
CA VAL A 200 -6.93 -6.74 6.51
C VAL A 200 -7.79 -6.42 5.29
N LEU A 201 -8.89 -7.14 5.10
CA LEU A 201 -9.83 -6.90 4.00
C LEU A 201 -11.00 -6.05 4.48
N LEU A 202 -11.31 -4.99 3.71
CA LEU A 202 -12.45 -4.10 3.90
C LEU A 202 -13.44 -4.24 2.72
N ASP A 203 -14.49 -3.42 2.68
CA ASP A 203 -15.47 -3.41 1.58
C ASP A 203 -14.89 -2.92 0.25
N THR A 204 -13.90 -2.05 0.35
CA THR A 204 -13.14 -1.44 -0.74
C THR A 204 -11.65 -1.53 -0.41
N HIS A 205 -10.79 -1.44 -1.43
CA HIS A 205 -9.38 -1.24 -1.17
C HIS A 205 -9.20 0.17 -0.59
N GLU A 206 -8.54 0.29 0.56
CA GLU A 206 -8.34 1.56 1.27
C GLU A 206 -6.89 1.66 1.77
N ALA A 207 -6.52 2.83 2.29
CA ALA A 207 -5.37 2.96 3.19
C ALA A 207 -5.84 2.98 4.64
N ILE A 208 -5.17 2.22 5.50
CA ILE A 208 -5.42 2.14 6.95
C ILE A 208 -4.17 2.60 7.71
N LEU A 209 -4.34 2.98 8.97
CA LEU A 209 -3.25 3.47 9.80
C LEU A 209 -2.61 2.33 10.60
N ALA A 210 -1.35 2.01 10.28
CA ALA A 210 -0.52 0.98 10.91
C ALA A 210 0.74 1.60 11.51
N GLU A 211 0.92 1.53 12.83
CA GLU A 211 1.98 2.27 13.56
C GLU A 211 2.00 3.78 13.19
N GLY A 212 0.81 4.33 12.93
CA GLY A 212 0.59 5.70 12.45
C GLY A 212 0.88 5.94 10.96
N ALA A 213 1.48 5.00 10.24
CA ALA A 213 1.74 5.10 8.80
C ALA A 213 0.51 4.65 7.99
N ALA A 214 0.20 5.36 6.91
CA ALA A 214 -0.83 4.94 5.97
C ALA A 214 -0.33 3.78 5.10
N ALA A 215 -0.87 2.58 5.32
CA ALA A 215 -0.55 1.36 4.61
C ALA A 215 -1.80 0.82 3.91
N GLU A 216 -1.63 0.12 2.79
CA GLU A 216 -2.77 -0.43 2.06
C GLU A 216 -3.51 -1.53 2.84
N SER A 217 -4.83 -1.59 2.69
CA SER A 217 -5.61 -2.77 3.06
C SER A 217 -5.38 -3.89 2.04
N PHE A 218 -5.88 -5.10 2.31
CA PHE A 218 -5.81 -6.17 1.34
C PHE A 218 -6.64 -5.83 0.09
N ARG A 219 -5.99 -5.78 -1.08
CA ARG A 219 -6.67 -5.64 -2.37
C ARG A 219 -7.00 -7.01 -2.93
N LEU A 220 -8.28 -7.35 -2.89
CA LEU A 220 -8.78 -8.60 -3.44
C LEU A 220 -8.68 -8.58 -4.97
N LEU A 221 -7.85 -9.47 -5.52
CA LEU A 221 -7.76 -9.80 -6.94
C LEU A 221 -8.25 -11.24 -7.16
N ASP A 222 -8.41 -11.66 -8.42
CA ASP A 222 -8.88 -13.00 -8.78
C ASP A 222 -8.10 -14.10 -8.03
N ASN A 223 -8.82 -14.85 -7.18
CA ASN A 223 -8.31 -15.95 -6.32
C ASN A 223 -7.15 -15.59 -5.38
N SER A 224 -6.91 -14.30 -5.11
CA SER A 224 -5.83 -13.86 -4.21
C SER A 224 -6.08 -14.25 -2.74
N ASP A 225 -7.32 -14.54 -2.36
CA ASP A 225 -7.69 -15.07 -1.04
C ASP A 225 -7.12 -16.47 -0.79
N GLU A 226 -6.96 -17.29 -1.83
CA GLU A 226 -6.45 -18.66 -1.72
C GLU A 226 -4.99 -18.73 -1.25
N ALA A 227 -4.27 -17.61 -1.32
CA ALA A 227 -2.92 -17.51 -0.79
C ALA A 227 -2.89 -17.65 0.75
N PHE A 228 -3.99 -17.36 1.45
CA PHE A 228 -4.03 -17.34 2.92
C PHE A 228 -4.38 -18.70 3.51
N SER A 229 -3.78 -19.05 4.65
CA SER A 229 -4.01 -20.33 5.34
C SER A 229 -5.46 -20.53 5.80
N ASN A 230 -6.22 -19.45 6.04
CA ASN A 230 -7.62 -19.47 6.44
C ASN A 230 -8.58 -19.13 5.29
N PHE A 231 -8.19 -19.23 4.02
CA PHE A 231 -9.07 -18.90 2.88
C PHE A 231 -10.42 -19.64 2.89
N ALA A 232 -10.48 -20.85 3.44
CA ALA A 232 -11.72 -21.62 3.58
C ALA A 232 -12.77 -20.92 4.47
N GLU A 233 -12.34 -20.09 5.42
CA GLU A 233 -13.22 -19.22 6.20
C GLU A 233 -13.84 -18.14 5.31
N TYR A 234 -13.01 -17.46 4.50
CA TYR A 234 -13.47 -16.46 3.54
C TYR A 234 -14.53 -17.03 2.59
N LYS A 235 -14.24 -18.19 1.98
CA LYS A 235 -15.19 -18.88 1.08
C LYS A 235 -16.50 -19.28 1.75
N ARG A 236 -16.47 -19.63 3.04
CA ARG A 236 -17.69 -19.95 3.81
C ARG A 236 -18.57 -18.71 4.02
N ILE A 237 -17.96 -17.55 4.26
CA ILE A 237 -18.69 -16.31 4.56
C ILE A 237 -19.21 -15.66 3.26
N TYR A 238 -18.39 -15.65 2.20
CA TYR A 238 -18.63 -14.83 1.01
C TYR A 238 -18.86 -15.63 -0.30
N GLY A 239 -18.66 -16.95 -0.29
CA GLY A 239 -18.83 -17.81 -1.47
C GLY A 239 -17.56 -17.97 -2.32
N GLU A 240 -17.70 -18.57 -3.52
CA GLU A 240 -16.55 -19.04 -4.31
C GLU A 240 -15.94 -18.01 -5.28
N LYS A 241 -16.65 -16.91 -5.59
CA LYS A 241 -16.17 -15.94 -6.59
C LYS A 241 -16.02 -14.54 -5.98
N PRO A 242 -14.82 -14.20 -5.47
CA PRO A 242 -14.53 -12.84 -5.06
C PRO A 242 -14.66 -11.88 -6.25
N THR A 243 -15.16 -10.67 -5.99
CA THR A 243 -15.14 -9.58 -6.99
C THR A 243 -13.82 -8.82 -6.84
N ALA A 244 -13.05 -8.71 -7.92
CA ALA A 244 -11.81 -7.96 -7.92
C ALA A 244 -12.05 -6.48 -7.54
N MET A 245 -11.21 -5.96 -6.66
CA MET A 245 -11.29 -4.59 -6.15
C MET A 245 -10.50 -3.62 -7.02
N THR A 246 -11.06 -2.43 -7.21
CA THR A 246 -10.32 -1.28 -7.73
C THR A 246 -9.34 -0.79 -6.67
N SER A 247 -8.15 -0.35 -7.09
CA SER A 247 -7.18 0.19 -6.16
C SER A 247 -7.62 1.54 -5.58
N TYR A 248 -7.48 1.72 -4.26
CA TYR A 248 -7.68 2.99 -3.55
C TYR A 248 -6.98 4.18 -4.21
N ALA A 249 -5.72 3.98 -4.59
CA ALA A 249 -4.86 4.98 -5.20
C ALA A 249 -3.98 4.34 -6.29
N PRO A 250 -3.36 5.15 -7.17
CA PRO A 250 -2.44 4.64 -8.17
C PRO A 250 -1.27 3.89 -7.52
N VAL A 251 -1.02 2.66 -7.97
CA VAL A 251 0.09 1.83 -7.46
C VAL A 251 1.32 2.02 -8.35
N LEU A 252 2.42 2.45 -7.75
CA LEU A 252 3.72 2.51 -8.42
C LEU A 252 4.36 1.12 -8.42
N GLY A 253 4.72 0.65 -9.61
CA GLY A 253 5.42 -0.63 -9.80
C GLY A 253 4.56 -1.79 -10.30
N GLU A 254 3.24 -1.61 -10.49
CA GLU A 254 2.46 -2.55 -11.31
C GLU A 254 2.81 -2.36 -12.79
N GLU A 255 2.94 -3.44 -13.55
CA GLU A 255 3.20 -3.38 -14.99
C GLU A 255 2.18 -2.44 -15.67
N GLY A 256 2.65 -1.25 -16.07
CA GLY A 256 1.81 -0.23 -16.70
C GLY A 256 1.28 0.88 -15.78
N GLY A 257 1.28 0.72 -14.44
CA GLY A 257 0.77 1.73 -13.50
C GLY A 257 1.52 3.07 -13.60
N TRP A 258 2.85 3.04 -13.67
CA TRP A 258 3.66 4.24 -13.87
C TRP A 258 3.50 4.85 -15.26
N LYS A 259 3.33 4.01 -16.29
CA LYS A 259 3.09 4.49 -17.66
C LYS A 259 1.72 5.18 -17.76
N HIS A 260 0.71 4.63 -17.10
CA HIS A 260 -0.64 5.20 -17.03
C HIS A 260 -0.66 6.49 -16.22
N LEU A 261 0.00 6.53 -15.06
CA LEU A 261 0.14 7.75 -14.27
C LEU A 261 0.88 8.85 -15.03
N LYS A 262 2.00 8.51 -15.71
CA LYS A 262 2.70 9.43 -16.60
C LYS A 262 1.79 9.95 -17.71
N ALA A 263 1.01 9.09 -18.35
CA ALA A 263 0.07 9.50 -19.39
C ALA A 263 -1.00 10.48 -18.85
N LEU A 264 -1.57 10.22 -17.67
CA LEU A 264 -2.53 11.12 -17.02
C LEU A 264 -1.90 12.47 -16.65
N LEU A 265 -0.69 12.46 -16.11
CA LEU A 265 0.04 13.70 -15.77
C LEU A 265 0.38 14.52 -17.03
N LEU A 266 0.74 13.87 -18.14
CA LEU A 266 0.99 14.52 -19.42
C LEU A 266 -0.28 15.11 -20.07
N LEU A 267 -1.46 14.58 -19.75
CA LEU A 267 -2.74 15.11 -20.23
C LEU A 267 -3.24 16.30 -19.40
N ALA A 268 -2.88 16.35 -18.10
CA ALA A 268 -3.38 17.36 -17.17
C ALA A 268 -2.51 18.63 -17.11
N VAL A 269 -1.29 18.61 -17.63
CA VAL A 269 -0.35 19.72 -17.45
C VAL A 269 0.36 20.10 -18.76
N SER A 270 0.38 21.40 -19.05
CA SER A 270 1.12 22.00 -20.18
C SER A 270 2.61 21.62 -20.09
N PRO A 271 3.37 21.51 -21.21
CA PRO A 271 4.77 21.02 -21.26
C PRO A 271 5.81 21.80 -20.43
N LEU A 272 5.38 22.81 -19.68
CA LEU A 272 6.22 23.76 -18.94
C LEU A 272 6.30 23.47 -17.44
N VAL A 273 5.53 22.50 -16.91
CA VAL A 273 5.61 22.12 -15.49
C VAL A 273 6.40 20.81 -15.37
N PRO A 274 7.48 20.78 -14.58
CA PRO A 274 8.23 19.54 -14.34
C PRO A 274 7.31 18.45 -13.81
N MET A 275 7.28 17.29 -14.47
CA MET A 275 6.60 16.11 -13.93
C MET A 275 7.31 15.69 -12.66
N ARG A 276 6.60 15.71 -11.52
CA ARG A 276 7.11 15.14 -10.27
C ARG A 276 7.20 13.63 -10.37
N ASP A 277 8.30 13.06 -9.88
CA ASP A 277 8.48 11.62 -9.72
C ASP A 277 8.10 11.27 -8.27
N PRO A 278 6.89 10.77 -7.99
CA PRO A 278 6.47 10.56 -6.61
C PRO A 278 7.31 9.52 -5.87
N LEU A 279 7.91 8.55 -6.58
CA LEU A 279 8.85 7.60 -6.00
C LEU A 279 10.18 8.29 -5.69
N GLY A 280 10.70 9.06 -6.63
CA GLY A 280 11.91 9.88 -6.44
C GLY A 280 11.76 10.81 -5.24
N ASP A 281 10.68 11.60 -5.21
CA ASP A 281 10.34 12.54 -4.14
C ASP A 281 10.23 11.83 -2.76
N ALA A 282 9.59 10.65 -2.72
CA ALA A 282 9.47 9.86 -1.49
C ALA A 282 10.83 9.34 -1.01
N CYS A 283 11.64 8.77 -1.91
CA CYS A 283 12.97 8.28 -1.59
C CYS A 283 13.91 9.41 -1.13
N GLU A 284 13.87 10.58 -1.78
CA GLU A 284 14.64 11.75 -1.37
C GLU A 284 14.27 12.19 0.05
N LYS A 285 12.97 12.31 0.36
CA LYS A 285 12.49 12.66 1.69
C LYS A 285 12.92 11.64 2.75
N ILE A 286 12.73 10.35 2.48
CA ILE A 286 13.12 9.27 3.40
C ILE A 286 14.63 9.27 3.64
N ASN A 287 15.44 9.51 2.60
CA ASN A 287 16.89 9.59 2.74
C ASN A 287 17.35 10.84 3.49
N ALA A 288 16.64 11.97 3.36
CA ALA A 288 16.88 13.15 4.19
C ALA A 288 16.58 12.84 5.66
N GLN A 289 15.43 12.21 5.94
CA GLN A 289 15.04 11.79 7.28
C GLN A 289 16.03 10.78 7.89
N ALA A 290 16.52 9.83 7.09
CA ALA A 290 17.52 8.85 7.54
C ALA A 290 18.84 9.51 7.99
N LYS A 291 19.25 10.59 7.31
CA LYS A 291 20.42 11.37 7.72
C LYS A 291 20.18 12.06 9.05
N GLU A 292 19.01 12.67 9.26
CA GLU A 292 18.65 13.32 10.53
C GLU A 292 18.65 12.35 11.72
N LEU A 293 18.16 11.12 11.52
CA LEU A 293 18.13 10.08 12.56
C LEU A 293 19.49 9.42 12.85
N SER A 294 20.51 9.69 12.03
CA SER A 294 21.86 9.15 12.20
C SER A 294 22.76 10.03 13.09
N PHE A 295 22.26 11.19 13.53
CA PHE A 295 22.93 12.13 14.44
C PHE A 295 22.27 12.14 15.81
#